data_AF-A0A4R5VFW0-F1
#
_entry.id   AF-A0A4R5VFW0-F1
#
_cell.length_a   1.000
_cell.length_b   1.000
_cell.length_c   1.000
_cell.angle_alpha   90.00
_cell.angle_beta   90.00
_cell.angle_gamma   90.00
#
_symmetry.space_group_name_H-M   'P 1'
#
loop_
_entity.id
_entity.type
_entity.pdbx_description
1 polymer ?
#
loop_
_entity_poly.entity_id
_entity_poly.type
_entity_poly.pdbx_seq_one_letter_code
_entity_poly.pdbx_strand_id
1 'polypeptide(L)'
;MVWERRRWLNSDMRLKATPECRGLYFDLINIAYDNSPIGTLPTDLDVLAKLVFVEPSHFRALCALEYGPLHKWEPCLCDGGEIRLMHATVLRSLVEAISRREDNRAKMDAANISKRLQRLRSTVAGLHIEMSKNDAAIRWIDEWLLDKGCAYRSTSWVEKAMAAWSAHMMDLTGRRLQRGQ
;
A
#
# COMPACT_ATOMS: atom_id res chain seq x y z
N MET A 1 -4.27 -10.25 5.16
CA MET A 1 -3.09 -10.90 5.78
C MET A 1 -2.31 -11.69 4.74
N VAL A 2 -0.97 -11.54 4.67
CA VAL A 2 -0.12 -12.49 3.92
C VAL A 2 0.19 -13.66 4.86
N TRP A 3 -0.47 -14.80 4.69
CA TRP A 3 -0.26 -15.96 5.56
C TRP A 3 1.05 -16.69 5.21
N GLU A 4 2.01 -16.66 6.13
CA GLU A 4 3.32 -17.30 5.98
C GLU A 4 3.29 -18.82 6.27
N ARG A 5 2.54 -19.57 5.47
CA ARG A 5 2.30 -21.00 5.65
C ARG A 5 3.58 -21.81 5.87
N ARG A 6 4.61 -21.60 5.04
CA ARG A 6 5.87 -22.36 5.13
C ARG A 6 6.60 -22.11 6.44
N ARG A 7 6.62 -20.86 6.92
CA ARG A 7 7.21 -20.53 8.23
C ARG A 7 6.43 -21.20 9.35
N TRP A 8 5.10 -21.12 9.34
CA TRP A 8 4.26 -21.75 10.37
C TRP A 8 4.52 -23.26 10.48
N LEU A 9 4.53 -23.97 9.34
CA LEU A 9 4.74 -25.42 9.30
C LEU A 9 6.09 -25.87 9.85
N ASN A 10 7.10 -24.99 9.86
CA ASN A 10 8.44 -25.26 10.36
C ASN A 10 8.75 -24.54 11.69
N SER A 11 7.77 -23.90 12.33
CA SER A 11 7.99 -23.15 13.57
C SER A 11 8.02 -24.06 14.80
N ASP A 12 8.81 -23.69 15.81
CA ASP A 12 8.84 -24.39 17.09
C ASP A 12 7.44 -24.52 17.70
N MET A 13 6.65 -23.45 17.65
CA MET A 13 5.27 -23.44 18.13
C MET A 13 4.42 -24.54 17.47
N ARG A 14 4.57 -24.76 16.16
CA ARG A 14 3.81 -25.80 15.45
C ARG A 14 4.27 -27.22 15.79
N LEU A 15 5.56 -27.38 16.08
CA LEU A 15 6.22 -28.67 16.31
C LEU A 15 6.14 -29.14 17.77
N LYS A 16 6.18 -28.23 18.74
CA LYS A 16 6.36 -28.54 20.17
C LYS A 16 5.13 -28.24 21.04
N ALA A 17 4.27 -27.32 20.63
CA ALA A 17 3.11 -26.93 21.43
C ALA A 17 1.97 -27.95 21.38
N THR A 18 1.12 -27.92 22.40
CA THR A 18 -0.13 -28.69 22.43
C THR A 18 -1.10 -28.22 21.33
N PRO A 19 -2.04 -29.06 20.87
CA PRO A 19 -3.03 -28.65 19.88
C PRO A 19 -3.79 -27.36 20.25
N GLU A 20 -4.17 -27.24 21.52
CA GLU A 20 -4.87 -26.06 22.05
C GLU A 20 -3.99 -24.81 21.98
N CYS A 21 -2.75 -24.87 22.50
CA CYS A 21 -1.84 -23.72 22.46
C CYS A 21 -1.58 -23.25 21.02
N ARG A 22 -1.50 -24.17 20.05
CA ARG A 22 -1.35 -23.81 18.63
C ARG A 22 -2.57 -23.10 18.07
N GLY A 23 -3.77 -23.55 18.44
CA GLY A 23 -5.03 -22.90 18.06
C GLY A 23 -5.07 -21.47 18.59
N LEU A 24 -4.90 -21.32 19.91
CA LEU A 24 -4.96 -20.01 20.57
C LEU A 24 -3.87 -19.05 20.08
N TYR A 25 -2.63 -19.52 19.89
CA TYR A 25 -1.56 -18.71 19.32
C TYR A 25 -1.90 -18.23 17.90
N PHE A 26 -2.50 -19.08 17.07
CA PHE A 26 -2.92 -18.70 15.73
C PHE A 26 -4.07 -17.69 15.77
N ASP A 27 -5.04 -17.86 16.67
CA ASP A 27 -6.13 -16.90 16.87
C ASP A 27 -5.60 -15.53 17.29
N LEU A 28 -4.66 -15.48 18.24
CA LEU A 28 -3.99 -14.24 18.66
C LEU A 28 -3.23 -13.55 17.51
N ILE A 29 -2.60 -14.31 16.61
CA ILE A 29 -2.02 -13.75 15.38
C ILE A 29 -3.10 -13.08 14.55
N ASN A 30 -4.23 -13.76 14.31
CA ASN A 30 -5.32 -13.22 13.49
C ASN A 30 -5.89 -11.95 14.11
N ILE A 31 -6.19 -11.98 15.41
CA ILE A 31 -6.72 -10.85 16.17
C ILE A 31 -5.78 -9.65 16.07
N ALA A 32 -4.47 -9.85 16.16
CA ALA A 32 -3.51 -8.74 16.10
C ALA A 32 -3.55 -7.98 14.76
N TYR A 33 -3.93 -8.59 13.64
CA TYR A 33 -4.05 -7.88 12.36
C TYR A 33 -5.21 -6.88 12.31
N ASP A 34 -6.26 -7.10 13.11
CA ASP A 34 -7.46 -6.26 13.15
C ASP A 34 -7.55 -5.41 14.43
N ASN A 35 -6.56 -5.52 15.32
CA ASN A 35 -6.52 -4.75 16.54
C ASN A 35 -6.06 -3.30 16.31
N SER A 36 -6.34 -2.44 17.28
CA SER A 36 -5.85 -1.06 17.30
C SER A 36 -4.94 -0.87 18.52
N PRO A 37 -3.64 -0.55 18.34
CA PRO A 37 -2.88 -0.45 17.09
C PRO A 37 -2.68 -1.79 16.35
N ILE A 38 -2.58 -1.72 15.02
CA ILE A 38 -2.43 -2.90 14.16
C ILE A 38 -1.13 -3.64 14.48
N GLY A 39 -1.21 -4.96 14.53
CA GLY A 39 -0.09 -5.86 14.80
C GLY A 39 0.20 -6.06 16.29
N THR A 40 -0.66 -5.57 17.17
CA THR A 40 -0.47 -5.64 18.62
C THR A 40 -1.65 -6.29 19.32
N LEU A 41 -1.44 -6.68 20.58
CA LEU A 41 -2.45 -7.22 21.48
C LEU A 41 -2.44 -6.47 22.82
N PRO A 42 -3.55 -6.47 23.58
CA PRO A 42 -3.54 -6.02 24.96
C PRO A 42 -2.59 -6.85 25.82
N THR A 43 -2.05 -6.27 26.89
CA THR A 43 -1.21 -6.99 27.86
C THR A 43 -2.01 -7.73 28.94
N ASP A 44 -3.29 -7.38 29.09
CA ASP A 44 -4.18 -7.97 30.10
C ASP A 44 -4.60 -9.40 29.69
N LEU A 45 -4.21 -10.39 30.50
CA LEU A 45 -4.50 -11.80 30.26
C LEU A 45 -6.00 -12.14 30.34
N ASP A 46 -6.80 -11.44 31.15
CA ASP A 46 -8.25 -11.64 31.21
C ASP A 46 -8.93 -11.13 29.94
N VAL A 47 -8.44 -10.01 29.39
CA VAL A 47 -8.91 -9.50 28.09
C VAL A 47 -8.53 -10.47 26.98
N LEU A 48 -7.29 -10.95 26.96
CA LEU A 48 -6.82 -11.92 25.98
C LEU A 48 -7.62 -13.23 26.05
N ALA A 49 -7.88 -13.76 27.24
CA ALA A 49 -8.69 -14.95 27.43
C ALA A 49 -10.09 -14.80 26.83
N LYS A 50 -10.73 -13.64 27.02
CA LYS A 50 -12.03 -13.32 26.40
C LYS A 50 -11.94 -13.26 24.88
N LEU A 51 -10.88 -12.66 24.33
CA LEU A 51 -10.69 -12.53 22.88
C LEU A 51 -10.56 -13.89 22.18
N VAL A 52 -10.00 -14.89 22.85
CA VAL A 52 -9.87 -16.27 22.33
C VAL A 52 -10.93 -17.23 22.86
N PHE A 53 -11.94 -16.73 23.57
CA PHE A 53 -13.05 -17.50 24.14
C PHE A 53 -12.63 -18.64 25.08
N VAL A 54 -11.61 -18.42 25.91
CA VAL A 54 -11.11 -19.38 26.90
C VAL A 54 -11.33 -18.86 28.32
N GLU A 55 -11.56 -19.77 29.27
CA GLU A 55 -11.65 -19.41 30.68
C GLU A 55 -10.33 -18.77 31.17
N PRO A 56 -10.35 -17.64 31.90
CA PRO A 56 -9.13 -16.90 32.19
C PRO A 56 -8.07 -17.63 33.02
N SER A 57 -8.46 -18.47 34.00
CA SER A 57 -7.50 -19.24 34.79
C SER A 57 -6.78 -20.29 33.94
N HIS A 58 -7.51 -20.96 33.04
CA HIS A 58 -6.96 -21.91 32.07
C HIS A 58 -6.03 -21.22 31.08
N PHE A 59 -6.46 -20.07 30.52
CA PHE A 59 -5.62 -19.29 29.60
C PHE A 59 -4.30 -18.86 30.25
N ARG A 60 -4.33 -18.41 31.51
CA ARG A 60 -3.11 -18.10 32.28
C ARG A 60 -2.19 -19.31 32.44
N ALA A 61 -2.75 -20.47 32.77
CA ALA A 61 -1.98 -21.70 32.91
C ALA A 61 -1.30 -22.09 31.57
N LEU A 62 -2.02 -21.96 30.45
CA LEU A 62 -1.47 -22.20 29.12
C LEU A 62 -0.37 -21.19 28.76
N CYS A 63 -0.53 -19.91 29.12
CA CYS A 63 0.48 -18.89 28.86
C CYS A 63 1.78 -19.08 29.65
N ALA A 64 1.76 -19.84 30.74
CA ALA A 64 2.95 -20.19 31.51
C ALA A 64 3.81 -21.28 30.84
N LEU A 65 3.29 -21.96 29.81
CA LEU A 65 4.05 -22.97 29.05
C LEU A 65 5.08 -22.30 28.14
N GLU A 66 6.25 -22.94 27.98
CA GLU A 66 7.29 -22.47 27.05
C GLU A 66 6.74 -22.24 25.63
N TYR A 67 5.88 -23.16 25.17
CA TYR A 67 5.16 -23.08 23.91
C TYR A 67 3.66 -22.81 24.12
N GLY A 68 3.36 -21.83 24.97
CA GLY A 68 2.00 -21.33 25.24
C GLY A 68 1.47 -20.34 24.21
N PRO A 69 0.22 -19.86 24.35
CA PRO A 69 -0.42 -18.91 23.42
C PRO A 69 0.38 -17.62 23.20
N LEU A 70 1.11 -17.15 24.22
CA LEU A 70 1.95 -15.96 24.19
C LEU A 70 3.43 -16.24 23.86
N HIS A 71 3.74 -17.41 23.29
CA HIS A 71 5.11 -17.72 22.86
C HIS A 71 5.67 -16.64 21.91
N LYS A 72 6.80 -16.02 22.29
CA LYS A 72 7.49 -14.93 21.55
C LYS A 72 6.65 -13.66 21.34
N TRP A 73 5.61 -13.47 22.15
CA TRP A 73 4.99 -12.15 22.29
C TRP A 73 5.79 -11.33 23.28
N GLU A 74 6.14 -10.11 22.90
CA GLU A 74 6.99 -9.23 23.72
C GLU A 74 6.30 -7.86 23.88
N PRO A 75 6.47 -7.20 25.04
CA PRO A 75 5.99 -5.85 25.23
C PRO A 75 6.63 -4.87 24.25
N CYS A 76 5.84 -3.92 23.74
CA CYS A 76 6.30 -2.79 22.97
C CYS A 76 5.60 -1.51 23.42
N LEU A 77 6.28 -0.37 23.27
CA LEU A 77 5.69 0.94 23.48
C LEU A 77 5.05 1.40 22.17
N CYS A 78 3.75 1.68 22.20
CA CYS A 78 3.01 2.20 21.05
C CYS A 78 2.96 3.74 21.07
N ASP A 79 2.65 4.31 19.91
CA ASP A 79 2.37 5.74 19.77
C ASP A 79 1.18 6.11 20.67
N GLY A 80 1.41 7.03 21.61
CA GLY A 80 0.45 7.38 22.67
C GLY A 80 0.83 6.90 24.07
N GLY A 81 1.95 6.18 24.21
CA GLY A 81 2.51 5.81 25.52
C GLY A 81 1.94 4.52 26.12
N GLU A 82 1.05 3.83 25.40
CA GLU A 82 0.49 2.55 25.82
C GLU A 82 1.49 1.40 25.59
N ILE A 83 1.61 0.49 26.57
CA ILE A 83 2.39 -0.74 26.42
C ILE A 83 1.47 -1.85 25.91
N ARG A 84 1.87 -2.51 24.83
CA ARG A 84 1.10 -3.59 24.19
C ARG A 84 1.99 -4.79 23.90
N LEU A 85 1.42 -5.93 23.58
CA LEU A 85 2.17 -7.09 23.12
C LEU A 85 2.30 -7.06 21.60
N MET A 86 3.52 -7.26 21.10
CA MET A 86 3.77 -7.46 19.67
C MET A 86 4.38 -8.84 19.42
N HIS A 87 4.35 -9.29 18.17
CA HIS A 87 5.06 -10.49 17.76
C HIS A 87 5.89 -10.18 16.50
N ALA A 88 7.19 -10.43 16.54
CA ALA A 88 8.13 -9.99 15.50
C ALA A 88 7.75 -10.49 14.09
N THR A 89 7.16 -11.68 13.98
CA THR A 89 6.63 -12.15 12.69
C THR A 89 5.43 -11.35 12.20
N VAL A 90 4.47 -11.04 13.07
CA VAL A 90 3.30 -10.25 12.68
C VAL A 90 3.75 -8.90 12.16
N LEU A 91 4.71 -8.27 12.86
CA LEU A 91 5.32 -7.01 12.43
C LEU A 91 6.00 -7.13 11.05
N ARG A 92 6.85 -8.14 10.83
CA ARG A 92 7.48 -8.36 9.50
C ARG A 92 6.45 -8.51 8.39
N SER A 93 5.45 -9.37 8.58
CA SER A 93 4.42 -9.59 7.57
C SER A 93 3.59 -8.34 7.30
N LEU A 94 3.35 -7.49 8.31
CA LEU A 94 2.69 -6.19 8.15
C LEU A 94 3.55 -5.21 7.34
N VAL A 95 4.84 -5.07 7.67
CA VAL A 95 5.77 -4.19 6.94
C VAL A 95 5.88 -4.61 5.48
N GLU A 96 6.01 -5.91 5.20
CA GLU A 96 6.02 -6.42 3.83
C GLU A 96 4.70 -6.14 3.09
N ALA A 97 3.55 -6.28 3.76
CA ALA A 97 2.26 -6.00 3.16
C ALA A 97 2.09 -4.51 2.81
N ILE A 98 2.57 -3.62 3.68
CA ILE A 98 2.57 -2.16 3.43
C ILE A 98 3.47 -1.83 2.24
N SER A 99 4.71 -2.32 2.24
CA SER A 99 5.65 -2.11 1.13
C SER A 99 5.10 -2.61 -0.21
N ARG A 100 4.49 -3.81 -0.24
CA ARG A 100 3.84 -4.32 -1.46
C ARG A 100 2.66 -3.45 -1.92
N ARG A 101 1.89 -2.90 -0.98
CA ARG A 101 0.77 -2.01 -1.31
C ARG A 101 1.27 -0.71 -1.95
N GLU A 102 2.36 -0.15 -1.42
CA GLU A 102 3.01 1.04 -1.96
C GLU A 102 3.59 0.77 -3.37
N ASP A 103 4.31 -0.34 -3.53
CA ASP A 103 4.85 -0.77 -4.84
C ASP A 103 3.75 -0.98 -5.88
N ASN A 104 2.66 -1.64 -5.49
CA ASN A 104 1.54 -1.89 -6.39
C ASN A 104 0.85 -0.58 -6.78
N ARG A 105 0.67 0.35 -5.83
CA ARG A 105 0.12 1.68 -6.12
C ARG A 105 1.00 2.43 -7.12
N ALA A 106 2.31 2.47 -6.90
CA ALA A 106 3.24 3.12 -7.82
C ALA A 106 3.21 2.50 -9.23
N LYS A 107 3.17 1.16 -9.33
CA LYS A 107 3.06 0.45 -10.62
C LYS A 107 1.72 0.72 -11.31
N MET A 108 0.62 0.72 -10.56
CA MET A 108 -0.71 1.03 -11.08
C MET A 108 -0.78 2.46 -11.60
N ASP A 109 -0.26 3.43 -10.87
CA ASP A 109 -0.23 4.84 -11.27
C ASP A 109 0.59 5.02 -12.55
N ALA A 110 1.79 4.41 -12.63
CA ALA A 110 2.61 4.42 -13.83
C ALA A 110 1.91 3.77 -15.04
N ALA A 111 1.26 2.61 -14.84
CA ALA A 111 0.50 1.94 -15.89
C ALA A 111 -0.72 2.77 -16.35
N ASN A 112 -1.41 3.44 -15.41
CA ASN A 112 -2.53 4.31 -15.71
C ASN A 112 -2.10 5.55 -16.51
N ILE A 113 -0.97 6.18 -16.13
CA ILE A 113 -0.36 7.28 -16.88
C ILE A 113 0.01 6.81 -18.29
N SER A 114 0.71 5.68 -18.41
CA SER A 114 1.11 5.13 -19.72
C SER A 114 -0.08 4.88 -20.64
N LYS A 115 -1.14 4.20 -20.14
CA LYS A 115 -2.37 3.97 -20.91
C LYS A 115 -3.08 5.27 -21.27
N ARG A 116 -3.08 6.26 -20.37
CA ARG A 116 -3.68 7.58 -20.61
C ARG A 116 -2.94 8.34 -21.72
N LEU A 117 -1.61 8.37 -21.67
CA LEU A 117 -0.76 8.97 -22.70
C LEU A 117 -0.91 8.26 -24.05
N GLN A 118 -1.00 6.93 -24.05
CA GLN A 118 -1.24 6.16 -25.27
C GLN A 118 -2.58 6.52 -25.92
N ARG A 119 -3.67 6.57 -25.13
CA ARG A 119 -4.98 6.99 -25.63
C ARG A 119 -4.97 8.42 -26.16
N LEU A 120 -4.36 9.34 -25.42
CA LEU A 120 -4.20 10.73 -25.85
C LEU A 120 -3.45 10.81 -27.18
N ARG A 121 -2.36 10.05 -27.32
CA ARG A 121 -1.58 9.98 -28.57
C ARG A 121 -2.42 9.48 -29.73
N SER A 122 -3.24 8.45 -29.54
CA SER A 122 -4.15 7.96 -30.57
C SER A 122 -5.16 9.02 -31.01
N THR A 123 -5.74 9.79 -30.06
CA THR A 123 -6.64 10.89 -30.40
C THR A 123 -5.92 12.02 -31.15
N VAL A 124 -4.74 12.42 -30.69
CA VAL A 124 -3.92 13.45 -31.35
C VAL A 124 -3.48 12.97 -32.74
N ALA A 125 -3.16 11.69 -32.93
CA ALA A 125 -2.80 11.14 -34.23
C ALA A 125 -3.93 11.27 -35.27
N GLY A 126 -5.18 11.14 -34.83
CA GLY A 126 -6.36 11.37 -35.67
C GLY A 126 -6.58 12.84 -36.09
N LEU A 127 -5.96 13.79 -35.38
CA LEU A 127 -6.07 15.23 -35.65
C LEU A 127 -4.81 15.80 -36.33
N HIS A 128 -3.63 15.42 -35.85
CA HIS A 128 -2.33 15.92 -36.30
C HIS A 128 -1.21 14.89 -36.07
N ILE A 129 -0.91 14.13 -37.12
CA ILE A 129 0.01 12.97 -37.03
C ILE A 129 1.42 13.33 -36.53
N GLU A 130 2.02 14.43 -36.99
CA GLU A 130 3.38 14.80 -36.57
C GLU A 130 3.46 15.23 -35.10
N MET A 131 2.41 15.85 -34.57
CA MET A 131 2.35 16.23 -33.16
C MET A 131 2.21 14.99 -32.27
N SER A 132 1.51 13.96 -32.75
CA SER A 132 1.39 12.70 -32.03
C SER A 132 2.72 11.95 -31.87
N LYS A 133 3.71 12.21 -32.72
CA LYS A 133 5.06 11.65 -32.62
C LYS A 133 5.93 12.40 -31.61
N ASN A 134 5.54 13.61 -31.20
CA ASN A 134 6.29 14.42 -30.26
C ASN A 134 5.92 14.07 -28.81
N ASP A 135 6.77 13.28 -28.15
CA ASP A 135 6.59 12.86 -26.76
C ASP A 135 6.47 14.03 -25.77
N ALA A 136 7.21 15.11 -26.00
CA ALA A 136 7.15 16.29 -25.15
C ALA A 136 5.79 17.00 -25.30
N ALA A 137 5.29 17.11 -26.53
CA ALA A 137 3.95 17.67 -26.79
C ALA A 137 2.85 16.83 -26.12
N ILE A 138 2.91 15.50 -26.25
CA ILE A 138 1.90 14.61 -25.64
C ILE A 138 1.92 14.70 -24.11
N ARG A 139 3.09 14.75 -23.47
CA ARG A 139 3.19 14.92 -22.01
C ARG A 139 2.67 16.27 -21.56
N TRP A 140 3.06 17.35 -22.24
CA TRP A 140 2.59 18.70 -21.91
C TRP A 140 1.07 18.83 -22.07
N ILE A 141 0.51 18.28 -23.15
CA ILE A 141 -0.95 18.26 -23.39
C ILE A 141 -1.67 17.44 -22.31
N ASP A 142 -1.11 16.30 -21.89
CA ASP A 142 -1.66 15.50 -20.78
C ASP A 142 -1.73 16.30 -19.47
N GLU A 143 -0.65 16.99 -19.13
CA GLU A 143 -0.54 17.83 -17.94
C GLU A 143 -1.49 19.04 -18.01
N TRP A 144 -1.55 19.71 -19.16
CA TRP A 144 -2.47 20.83 -19.38
C TRP A 144 -3.93 20.39 -19.22
N LEU A 145 -4.31 19.22 -19.74
CA LEU A 145 -5.66 18.68 -19.59
C LEU A 145 -5.99 18.34 -18.12
N LEU A 146 -5.00 17.88 -17.34
CA LEU A 146 -5.16 17.64 -15.90
C LEU A 146 -5.35 18.94 -15.12
N ASP A 147 -4.54 19.97 -15.41
CA ASP A 147 -4.65 21.30 -14.80
C ASP A 147 -6.03 21.93 -15.01
N LYS A 148 -6.63 21.71 -16.19
CA LYS A 148 -7.99 22.18 -16.50
C LYS A 148 -9.11 21.32 -15.89
N GLY A 149 -8.78 20.31 -15.09
CA GLY A 149 -9.76 19.43 -14.46
C GLY A 149 -10.58 18.63 -15.46
N CYS A 150 -10.04 18.36 -16.65
CA CYS A 150 -10.76 17.68 -17.72
C CYS A 150 -10.93 16.19 -17.38
N ALA A 151 -12.07 15.84 -16.79
CA ALA A 151 -12.40 14.45 -16.44
C ALA A 151 -12.61 13.56 -17.68
N TYR A 152 -13.14 14.12 -18.78
CA TYR A 152 -13.38 13.41 -20.04
C TYR A 152 -12.75 14.16 -21.22
N ARG A 153 -11.75 13.54 -21.84
CA ARG A 153 -10.97 14.13 -22.95
C ARG A 153 -11.67 13.89 -24.29
N SER A 154 -12.73 14.63 -24.53
CA SER A 154 -13.35 14.70 -25.86
C SER A 154 -12.39 15.29 -26.89
N THR A 155 -12.65 15.05 -28.18
CA THR A 155 -11.90 15.64 -29.30
C THR A 155 -11.77 17.16 -29.16
N SER A 156 -12.84 17.86 -28.79
CA SER A 156 -12.85 19.32 -28.59
C SER A 156 -11.92 19.80 -27.48
N TRP A 157 -11.73 19.01 -26.42
CA TRP A 157 -10.75 19.34 -25.36
C TRP A 157 -9.32 19.08 -25.82
N VAL A 158 -9.10 18.03 -26.60
CA VAL A 158 -7.80 17.72 -27.18
C VAL A 158 -7.38 18.81 -28.16
N GLU A 159 -8.27 19.31 -29.01
CA GLU A 159 -8.01 20.43 -29.92
C GLU A 159 -7.62 21.72 -29.17
N LYS A 160 -8.33 22.05 -28.09
CA LYS A 160 -7.99 23.20 -27.23
C LYS A 160 -6.59 23.05 -26.63
N ALA A 161 -6.26 21.86 -26.16
CA ALA A 161 -4.95 21.58 -25.58
C ALA A 161 -3.83 21.62 -26.63
N MET A 162 -4.09 21.15 -27.86
CA MET A 162 -3.16 21.29 -28.99
C MET A 162 -2.92 22.75 -29.37
N ALA A 163 -3.97 23.58 -29.39
CA ALA A 163 -3.83 25.01 -29.62
C ALA A 163 -3.02 25.69 -28.51
N ALA A 164 -3.25 25.32 -27.25
CA ALA A 164 -2.49 25.81 -26.11
C ALA A 164 -1.00 25.41 -26.20
N TRP A 165 -0.70 24.19 -26.66
CA TRP A 165 0.66 23.74 -26.91
C TRP A 165 1.35 24.58 -28.01
N SER A 166 0.66 24.82 -29.12
CA SER A 166 1.21 25.65 -30.22
C SER A 166 1.53 27.08 -29.76
N ALA A 167 0.65 27.69 -28.96
CA ALA A 167 0.90 29.00 -28.36
C ALA A 167 2.11 28.97 -27.42
N HIS A 168 2.20 27.95 -26.57
CA HIS A 168 3.34 27.75 -25.67
C HIS A 168 4.68 27.63 -26.43
N MET A 169 4.69 26.90 -27.54
CA MET A 169 5.89 26.76 -28.38
C MET A 169 6.30 28.07 -29.06
N MET A 170 5.35 28.88 -29.50
CA MET A 170 5.64 30.22 -30.06
C MET A 170 6.29 31.12 -29.00
N ASP A 171 5.76 31.14 -27.78
CA ASP A 171 6.31 31.91 -26.66
C ASP A 171 7.74 31.48 -26.31
N LEU A 172 7.99 30.17 -26.25
CA LEU A 172 9.33 29.64 -25.98
C LEU A 172 10.34 30.03 -27.07
N THR A 173 9.90 30.03 -28.33
CA THR A 173 10.75 30.39 -29.48
C THR A 173 11.05 31.88 -29.51
N GLY A 174 10.04 32.74 -29.24
CA GLY A 174 10.23 34.19 -29.11
C GLY A 174 11.15 34.58 -27.95
N ARG A 175 11.05 33.89 -26.80
CA ARG A 175 11.96 34.12 -25.66
C ARG A 175 13.39 33.68 -25.92
N ARG A 176 13.63 32.65 -26.75
CA ARG A 176 14.98 32.25 -27.16
C ARG A 176 15.64 33.29 -28.07
N LEU A 177 14.88 33.89 -28.99
CA LEU A 177 15.38 34.94 -29.88
C LEU A 177 15.77 36.21 -29.12
N GLN A 178 15.06 36.56 -28.05
CA GLN A 178 15.36 37.74 -27.21
C GLN A 178 16.56 37.57 -26.27
N ARG A 179 16.95 36.33 -25.93
CA ARG A 179 18.11 36.05 -25.04
C ARG A 179 19.43 35.79 -25.79
N GLY A 180 19.39 35.76 -27.11
CA GLY A 180 20.55 35.60 -27.99
C GLY A 180 21.10 36.91 -28.56
N GLN A 181 20.65 38.05 -28.03
CA GLN A 181 21.17 39.40 -28.29
C GLN A 181 21.81 39.96 -27.02
#